data_AF-A0A960MVP4-F1
#
_entry.id   AF-A0A960MVP4-F1
#
_cell.length_a   1.000
_cell.length_b   1.000
_cell.length_c   1.000
_cell.angle_alpha   90.00
_cell.angle_beta   90.00
_cell.angle_gamma   90.00
#
_symmetry.space_group_name_H-M   'P 1'
#
loop_
_entity.id
_entity.type
_entity.pdbx_description
1 polymer ?
#
loop_
_entity_poly.entity_id
_entity_poly.type
_entity_poly.pdbx_seq_one_letter_code
_entity_poly.pdbx_strand_id
1 'polypeptide(L)'
;TKGGGWAYGYAQNPAQDDMSVAGWQIQALKAAYNTGKKFSGVEKALDKAQDYMKKIQDGKGAFKYRPDNPDGKSSLTGAALLGMQIWNEMDSAEYKKGFVYLTQAYKNPTPGTNFYSPYYNTQVFFLHGGKEWEEYNKKFQPKLLDAQNPDGSWTKDGVGGHGAEDAQVMNSAWGCLMLEVYYRYLPTTEKVEGLKAH
;
A
#
# COMPACT_ATOMS: atom_id res chain seq x y z
N THR A 1 -5.18 -12.59 -14.79
CA THR A 1 -5.70 -12.92 -16.14
C THR A 1 -4.57 -12.81 -17.16
N LYS A 2 -4.85 -12.93 -18.46
CA LYS A 2 -3.83 -12.65 -19.50
C LYS A 2 -3.31 -11.21 -19.46
N GLY A 3 -4.07 -10.27 -18.86
CA GLY A 3 -3.70 -8.86 -18.71
C GLY A 3 -2.79 -8.55 -17.53
N GLY A 4 -2.42 -9.54 -16.72
CA GLY A 4 -1.51 -9.38 -15.58
C GLY A 4 -2.17 -8.97 -14.26
N GLY A 5 -3.43 -8.52 -14.28
CA GLY A 5 -4.20 -8.24 -13.07
C GLY A 5 -5.04 -9.44 -12.60
N TRP A 6 -5.90 -9.18 -11.62
CA TRP A 6 -6.87 -10.15 -11.08
C TRP A 6 -8.23 -9.50 -10.98
N ALA A 7 -9.27 -10.27 -11.30
CA ALA A 7 -10.66 -9.88 -11.13
C ALA A 7 -11.28 -10.63 -9.94
N TYR A 8 -12.34 -10.05 -9.35
CA TYR A 8 -13.20 -10.74 -8.40
C TYR A 8 -13.66 -12.11 -8.94
N GLY A 9 -13.72 -13.10 -8.04
CA GLY A 9 -14.07 -14.48 -8.40
C GLY A 9 -13.07 -15.15 -9.35
N TYR A 10 -11.88 -14.57 -9.54
CA TYR A 10 -10.86 -15.06 -10.47
C TYR A 10 -11.33 -15.18 -11.92
N ALA A 11 -12.27 -14.33 -12.34
CA ALA A 11 -12.75 -14.28 -13.71
C ALA A 11 -11.57 -14.07 -14.69
N GLN A 12 -11.56 -14.80 -15.80
CA GLN A 12 -10.46 -14.77 -16.77
C GLN A 12 -10.64 -13.67 -17.83
N ASN A 13 -11.11 -12.48 -17.42
CA ASN A 13 -11.36 -11.33 -18.29
C ASN A 13 -10.48 -10.13 -17.89
N PRO A 14 -9.46 -9.76 -18.68
CA PRO A 14 -8.60 -8.61 -18.40
C PRO A 14 -9.32 -7.27 -18.22
N ALA A 15 -10.50 -7.08 -18.82
CA ALA A 15 -11.28 -5.85 -18.62
C ALA A 15 -11.89 -5.75 -17.20
N GLN A 16 -11.99 -6.87 -16.49
CA GLN A 16 -12.50 -6.92 -15.12
C GLN A 16 -11.39 -6.97 -14.07
N ASP A 17 -10.13 -7.01 -14.49
CA ASP A 17 -8.98 -6.92 -13.59
C ASP A 17 -9.10 -5.63 -12.77
N ASP A 18 -9.03 -5.73 -11.45
CA ASP A 18 -9.09 -4.59 -10.57
C ASP A 18 -7.86 -4.46 -9.67
N MET A 19 -7.48 -3.21 -9.40
CA MET A 19 -6.28 -2.90 -8.64
C MET A 19 -6.38 -3.33 -7.17
N SER A 20 -7.59 -3.38 -6.59
CA SER A 20 -7.74 -3.76 -5.18
C SER A 20 -7.46 -5.24 -4.95
N VAL A 21 -8.00 -6.12 -5.81
CA VAL A 21 -7.73 -7.55 -5.78
C VAL A 21 -6.28 -7.81 -6.19
N ALA A 22 -5.78 -7.14 -7.24
CA ALA A 22 -4.39 -7.29 -7.65
C ALA A 22 -3.41 -6.97 -6.51
N GLY A 23 -3.65 -5.91 -5.73
CA GLY A 23 -2.81 -5.54 -4.59
C GLY A 23 -2.68 -6.65 -3.53
N TRP A 24 -3.76 -7.38 -3.23
CA TRP A 24 -3.72 -8.52 -2.32
C TRP A 24 -3.00 -9.73 -2.91
N GLN A 25 -3.24 -10.03 -4.19
CA GLN A 25 -2.60 -11.17 -4.85
C GLN A 25 -1.09 -10.97 -4.99
N ILE A 26 -0.62 -9.75 -5.28
CA ILE A 26 0.80 -9.42 -5.36
C ILE A 26 1.47 -9.62 -3.99
N GLN A 27 0.86 -9.15 -2.89
CA GLN A 27 1.37 -9.40 -1.53
C GLN A 27 1.42 -10.89 -1.19
N ALA A 28 0.39 -11.66 -1.53
CA ALA A 28 0.36 -13.11 -1.30
C ALA A 28 1.43 -13.85 -2.10
N LEU A 29 1.62 -13.49 -3.38
CA LEU A 29 2.67 -14.03 -4.24
C LEU A 29 4.07 -13.67 -3.72
N LYS A 30 4.26 -12.44 -3.24
CA LYS A 30 5.52 -12.02 -2.60
C LYS A 30 5.79 -12.82 -1.33
N ALA A 31 4.78 -13.04 -0.49
CA ALA A 31 4.92 -13.89 0.70
C ALA A 31 5.30 -15.33 0.32
N ALA A 32 4.66 -15.91 -0.71
CA ALA A 32 5.02 -17.22 -1.22
C ALA A 32 6.47 -17.28 -1.72
N TYR A 33 6.90 -16.27 -2.48
CA TYR A 33 8.29 -16.13 -2.93
C TYR A 33 9.29 -16.08 -1.75
N ASN A 34 8.98 -15.30 -0.72
CA ASN A 34 9.84 -15.14 0.46
C ASN A 34 9.97 -16.42 1.31
N THR A 35 9.13 -17.44 1.11
CA THR A 35 9.30 -18.74 1.79
C THR A 35 10.53 -19.52 1.30
N GLY A 36 11.13 -19.13 0.17
CA GLY A 36 12.20 -19.88 -0.49
C GLY A 36 11.74 -21.19 -1.14
N LYS A 37 10.46 -21.56 -1.01
CA LYS A 37 9.88 -22.72 -1.72
C LYS A 37 9.63 -22.37 -3.18
N LYS A 38 9.89 -23.34 -4.06
CA LYS A 38 9.64 -23.19 -5.50
C LYS A 38 8.16 -23.42 -5.80
N PHE A 39 7.44 -22.33 -6.04
CA PHE A 39 6.10 -22.35 -6.60
C PHE A 39 6.16 -21.96 -8.07
N SER A 40 5.62 -22.81 -8.96
CA SER A 40 5.68 -22.56 -10.40
C SER A 40 4.92 -21.28 -10.78
N GLY A 41 5.59 -20.38 -11.50
CA GLY A 41 4.96 -19.22 -12.14
C GLY A 41 4.75 -18.00 -11.24
N VAL A 42 5.23 -18.00 -9.99
CA VAL A 42 5.12 -16.84 -9.08
C VAL A 42 5.84 -15.62 -9.64
N GLU A 43 7.12 -15.74 -10.01
CA GLU A 43 7.91 -14.63 -10.56
C GLU A 43 7.26 -14.09 -11.84
N LYS A 44 6.90 -14.98 -12.78
CA LYS A 44 6.20 -14.63 -14.02
C LYS A 44 4.86 -13.93 -13.77
N ALA A 45 4.14 -14.29 -12.71
CA ALA A 45 2.89 -13.62 -12.36
C ALA A 45 3.16 -12.22 -11.78
N LEU A 46 4.21 -12.07 -10.97
CA LEU A 46 4.63 -10.78 -10.41
C LEU A 46 5.15 -9.84 -11.51
N ASP A 47 5.93 -10.33 -12.48
CA ASP A 47 6.38 -9.54 -13.63
C ASP A 47 5.19 -8.99 -14.42
N LYS A 48 4.21 -9.85 -14.73
CA LYS A 48 2.98 -9.42 -15.41
C LYS A 48 2.14 -8.44 -14.59
N ALA A 49 2.18 -8.55 -13.26
CA ALA A 49 1.49 -7.62 -12.39
C ALA A 49 2.11 -6.21 -12.47
N GLN A 50 3.44 -6.12 -12.66
CA GLN A 50 4.11 -4.84 -12.90
C GLN A 50 3.63 -4.20 -14.21
N ASP A 51 3.57 -4.98 -15.29
CA ASP A 51 3.05 -4.49 -16.58
C ASP A 51 1.59 -4.00 -16.46
N TYR A 52 0.76 -4.74 -15.71
CA TYR A 52 -0.61 -4.35 -15.44
C TYR A 52 -0.69 -3.00 -14.72
N MET A 53 0.08 -2.81 -13.64
CA MET A 53 0.09 -1.56 -12.88
C MET A 53 0.52 -0.37 -13.75
N LYS A 54 1.58 -0.52 -14.55
CA LYS A 54 2.02 0.52 -15.49
C LYS A 54 0.92 0.89 -16.49
N LYS A 55 0.17 -0.10 -17.00
CA LYS A 55 -0.91 0.10 -17.97
C LYS A 55 -2.12 0.86 -17.42
N ILE A 56 -2.41 0.71 -16.13
CA ILE A 56 -3.60 1.33 -15.51
C ILE A 56 -3.31 2.69 -14.87
N GLN A 57 -2.09 3.22 -14.99
CA GLN A 57 -1.78 4.57 -14.53
C GLN A 57 -2.39 5.61 -15.48
N ASP A 58 -3.01 6.64 -14.93
CA ASP A 58 -3.57 7.74 -15.70
C ASP A 58 -2.53 8.84 -16.04
N GLY A 59 -2.99 9.85 -16.79
CA GLY A 59 -2.17 10.99 -17.18
C GLY A 59 -1.64 11.81 -16.00
N LYS A 60 -2.28 11.77 -14.82
CA LYS A 60 -1.92 12.53 -13.61
C LYS A 60 -0.98 11.75 -12.69
N GLY A 61 -0.86 10.44 -12.86
CA GLY A 61 -0.04 9.56 -12.03
C GLY A 61 -0.84 8.68 -11.06
N ALA A 62 -2.16 8.85 -11.00
CA ALA A 62 -3.01 7.98 -10.18
C ALA A 62 -3.29 6.66 -10.89
N PHE A 63 -3.58 5.61 -10.13
CA PHE A 63 -3.89 4.29 -10.69
C PHE A 63 -5.40 4.06 -10.73
N LYS A 64 -5.89 3.56 -11.86
CA LYS A 64 -7.30 3.26 -12.10
C LYS A 64 -7.76 2.06 -11.29
N TYR A 65 -9.06 2.00 -11.01
CA TYR A 65 -9.65 0.81 -10.39
C TYR A 65 -9.63 -0.38 -11.35
N ARG A 66 -10.12 -0.18 -12.58
CA ARG A 66 -10.05 -1.12 -13.70
C ARG A 66 -9.46 -0.45 -14.94
N PRO A 67 -8.97 -1.21 -15.94
CA PRO A 67 -8.38 -0.64 -17.14
C PRO A 67 -9.29 0.32 -17.93
N ASP A 68 -10.60 0.08 -17.91
CA ASP A 68 -11.62 0.85 -18.64
C ASP A 68 -12.07 2.12 -17.90
N ASN A 69 -11.71 2.28 -16.62
CA ASN A 69 -12.00 3.52 -15.90
C ASN A 69 -11.26 4.70 -16.55
N PRO A 70 -11.91 5.88 -16.66
CA PRO A 70 -11.30 7.04 -17.30
C PRO A 70 -10.13 7.59 -16.46
N ASP A 71 -10.33 7.72 -15.15
CA ASP A 71 -9.39 8.35 -14.22
C ASP A 71 -8.92 7.39 -13.12
N GLY A 72 -7.71 7.65 -12.61
CA GLY A 72 -7.16 7.01 -11.43
C GLY A 72 -7.82 7.49 -10.13
N LYS A 73 -7.62 6.72 -9.06
CA LYS A 73 -8.15 7.01 -7.72
C LYS A 73 -7.04 7.14 -6.70
N SER A 74 -6.98 8.27 -5.99
CA SER A 74 -6.02 8.47 -4.89
C SER A 74 -6.07 7.34 -3.86
N SER A 75 -7.28 6.83 -3.57
CA SER A 75 -7.48 5.76 -2.61
C SER A 75 -6.87 4.41 -3.01
N LEU A 76 -6.55 4.21 -4.30
CA LEU A 76 -5.95 2.98 -4.83
C LEU A 76 -4.48 3.16 -5.19
N THR A 77 -4.03 4.40 -5.40
CA THR A 77 -2.65 4.72 -5.78
C THR A 77 -1.64 4.11 -4.80
N GLY A 78 -1.89 4.17 -3.49
CA GLY A 78 -1.02 3.53 -2.50
C GLY A 78 -0.88 2.01 -2.70
N ALA A 79 -1.98 1.31 -2.99
CA ALA A 79 -1.95 -0.14 -3.20
C ALA A 79 -1.15 -0.53 -4.46
N ALA A 80 -1.30 0.25 -5.54
CA ALA A 80 -0.51 0.05 -6.76
C ALA A 80 0.99 0.32 -6.53
N LEU A 81 1.33 1.44 -5.90
CA LEU A 81 2.73 1.78 -5.61
C LEU A 81 3.39 0.77 -4.67
N LEU A 82 2.67 0.23 -3.68
CA LEU A 82 3.18 -0.85 -2.85
C LEU A 82 3.46 -2.10 -3.67
N GLY A 83 2.54 -2.48 -4.56
CA GLY A 83 2.72 -3.59 -5.50
C GLY A 83 3.97 -3.43 -6.36
N MET A 84 4.28 -2.20 -6.76
CA MET A 84 5.50 -1.88 -7.51
C MET A 84 6.77 -1.97 -6.65
N GLN A 85 6.74 -1.45 -5.42
CA GLN A 85 7.89 -1.51 -4.49
C GLN A 85 8.31 -2.95 -4.20
N ILE A 86 7.35 -3.83 -3.93
CA ILE A 86 7.67 -5.20 -3.47
C ILE A 86 8.28 -6.10 -4.56
N TRP A 87 8.24 -5.64 -5.82
CA TRP A 87 8.85 -6.32 -6.98
C TRP A 87 9.77 -5.39 -7.79
N ASN A 88 10.53 -4.54 -7.08
CA ASN A 88 11.69 -3.80 -7.61
C ASN A 88 11.40 -2.77 -8.72
N GLU A 89 10.23 -2.13 -8.72
CA GLU A 89 9.85 -1.16 -9.75
C GLU A 89 9.93 0.32 -9.30
N MET A 90 10.64 0.60 -8.19
CA MET A 90 10.79 1.96 -7.67
C MET A 90 11.52 2.92 -8.64
N ASP A 91 12.35 2.39 -9.52
CA ASP A 91 13.08 3.22 -10.50
C ASP A 91 12.29 3.54 -11.77
N SER A 92 11.14 2.88 -11.97
CA SER A 92 10.28 3.11 -13.13
C SER A 92 9.73 4.54 -13.17
N ALA A 93 9.46 5.03 -14.38
CA ALA A 93 8.86 6.34 -14.58
C ALA A 93 7.45 6.40 -13.96
N GLU A 94 6.70 5.31 -14.06
CA GLU A 94 5.35 5.15 -13.54
C GLU A 94 5.34 5.19 -12.01
N TYR A 95 6.27 4.51 -11.34
CA TYR A 95 6.38 4.60 -9.87
C TYR A 95 6.70 6.03 -9.45
N LYS A 96 7.73 6.66 -10.03
CA LYS A 96 8.14 8.03 -9.69
C LYS A 96 7.00 9.03 -9.86
N LYS A 97 6.28 8.93 -10.98
CA LYS A 97 5.10 9.76 -11.27
C LYS A 97 3.97 9.53 -10.27
N GLY A 98 3.67 8.27 -9.97
CA GLY A 98 2.61 7.93 -9.02
C GLY A 98 2.93 8.31 -7.59
N PHE A 99 4.20 8.20 -7.18
CA PHE A 99 4.65 8.62 -5.87
C PHE A 99 4.56 10.14 -5.69
N VAL A 100 4.95 10.94 -6.70
CA VAL A 100 4.73 12.39 -6.70
C VAL A 100 3.24 12.72 -6.56
N TYR A 101 2.37 12.03 -7.31
CA TYR A 101 0.92 12.20 -7.17
C TYR A 101 0.45 11.89 -5.75
N LEU A 102 0.89 10.76 -5.17
CA LEU A 102 0.48 10.33 -3.84
C LEU A 102 0.89 11.34 -2.76
N THR A 103 2.13 11.83 -2.82
CA THR A 103 2.66 12.84 -1.89
C THR A 103 1.83 14.13 -1.92
N GLN A 104 1.40 14.58 -3.11
CA GLN A 104 0.54 15.75 -3.22
C GLN A 104 -0.89 15.47 -2.75
N ALA A 105 -1.48 14.34 -3.14
CA ALA A 105 -2.84 13.95 -2.75
C ALA A 105 -2.99 13.79 -1.23
N TYR A 106 -1.91 13.37 -0.54
CA TYR A 106 -1.89 13.12 0.89
C TYR A 106 -0.94 14.07 1.64
N LYS A 107 -0.80 15.32 1.18
CA LYS A 107 -0.01 16.37 1.86
C LYS A 107 -0.45 16.60 3.31
N ASN A 108 -1.74 16.39 3.59
CA ASN A 108 -2.39 16.49 4.90
C ASN A 108 -3.14 15.18 5.22
N PRO A 109 -2.41 14.09 5.54
CA PRO A 109 -3.04 12.78 5.72
C PRO A 109 -3.93 12.76 6.97
N THR A 110 -4.97 11.93 6.96
CA THR A 110 -5.89 11.67 8.09
C THR A 110 -6.27 10.19 8.12
N PRO A 111 -6.70 9.64 9.28
CA PRO A 111 -7.25 8.28 9.34
C PRO A 111 -8.49 8.13 8.45
N GLY A 112 -9.31 9.18 8.35
CA GLY A 112 -10.49 9.23 7.49
C GLY A 112 -11.54 8.17 7.83
N THR A 113 -12.59 8.11 7.01
CA THR A 113 -13.72 7.16 7.16
C THR A 113 -13.46 5.78 6.54
N ASN A 114 -12.24 5.53 6.09
CA ASN A 114 -11.86 4.23 5.52
C ASN A 114 -10.33 4.06 5.59
N PHE A 115 -9.90 2.99 6.26
CA PHE A 115 -8.49 2.71 6.51
C PHE A 115 -7.74 2.08 5.33
N TYR A 116 -8.40 1.74 4.23
CA TYR A 116 -7.76 1.19 3.05
C TYR A 116 -6.62 2.09 2.54
N SER A 117 -6.90 3.37 2.25
CA SER A 117 -5.87 4.26 1.71
C SER A 117 -4.76 4.57 2.73
N PRO A 118 -5.09 4.97 3.98
CA PRO A 118 -4.08 5.21 5.01
C PRO A 118 -3.15 4.02 5.25
N TYR A 119 -3.67 2.79 5.22
CA TYR A 119 -2.84 1.59 5.37
C TYR A 119 -1.82 1.42 4.26
N TYR A 120 -2.26 1.50 3.00
CA TYR A 120 -1.35 1.32 1.88
C TYR A 120 -0.36 2.49 1.80
N ASN A 121 -0.82 3.71 2.03
CA ASN A 121 0.03 4.90 2.02
C ASN A 121 1.12 4.80 3.08
N THR A 122 0.76 4.39 4.30
CA THR A 122 1.73 4.25 5.41
C THR A 122 2.85 3.28 5.03
N GLN A 123 2.53 2.15 4.42
CA GLN A 123 3.56 1.22 3.92
C GLN A 123 4.38 1.78 2.76
N VAL A 124 3.74 2.45 1.80
CA VAL A 124 4.44 3.02 0.64
C VAL A 124 5.46 4.07 1.08
N PHE A 125 5.04 5.01 1.93
CA PHE A 125 5.93 6.04 2.46
C PHE A 125 7.02 5.40 3.33
N PHE A 126 6.67 4.45 4.20
CA PHE A 126 7.66 3.76 5.03
C PHE A 126 8.74 3.06 4.20
N LEU A 127 8.36 2.28 3.19
CA LEU A 127 9.29 1.57 2.31
C LEU A 127 10.06 2.51 1.38
N HIS A 128 9.49 3.66 1.03
CA HIS A 128 10.23 4.69 0.30
C HIS A 128 11.30 5.33 1.18
N GLY A 129 11.00 5.51 2.47
CA GLY A 129 11.91 6.08 3.45
C GLY A 129 12.18 7.57 3.21
N GLY A 130 13.31 8.05 3.73
CA GLY A 130 13.79 9.41 3.52
C GLY A 130 12.86 10.50 4.07
N LYS A 131 12.96 11.69 3.48
CA LYS A 131 12.23 12.89 3.93
C LYS A 131 10.73 12.74 3.75
N GLU A 132 10.29 12.05 2.70
CA GLU A 132 8.90 11.83 2.39
C GLU A 132 8.21 10.97 3.45
N TRP A 133 8.88 9.94 3.96
CA TRP A 133 8.41 9.18 5.12
C TRP A 133 8.32 10.06 6.37
N GLU A 134 9.39 10.79 6.69
CA GLU A 134 9.44 11.65 7.87
C GLU A 134 8.30 12.68 7.86
N GLU A 135 8.07 13.34 6.72
CA GLU A 135 7.02 14.33 6.55
C GLU A 135 5.60 13.74 6.62
N TYR A 136 5.38 12.59 5.98
CA TYR A 136 4.09 11.89 6.04
C TYR A 136 3.79 11.46 7.48
N ASN A 137 4.73 10.74 8.10
CA ASN A 137 4.53 10.11 9.39
C ASN A 137 4.39 11.15 10.52
N LYS A 138 5.17 12.23 10.49
CA LYS A 138 5.04 13.36 11.44
C LYS A 138 3.63 13.93 11.48
N LYS A 139 2.89 13.89 10.37
CA LYS A 139 1.52 14.40 10.27
C LYS A 139 0.47 13.33 10.56
N PHE A 140 0.70 12.10 10.08
CA PHE A 140 -0.31 11.03 10.11
C PHE A 140 -0.37 10.34 11.48
N GLN A 141 0.77 9.92 12.03
CA GLN A 141 0.81 9.12 13.24
C GLN A 141 0.13 9.80 14.44
N PRO A 142 0.35 11.10 14.73
CA PRO A 142 -0.37 11.75 15.83
C PRO A 142 -1.88 11.74 15.66
N LYS A 143 -2.39 11.89 14.42
CA LYS A 143 -3.83 11.85 14.14
C LYS A 143 -4.40 10.44 14.27
N LEU A 144 -3.62 9.41 13.93
CA LEU A 144 -4.04 8.03 14.14
C LEU A 144 -4.12 7.70 15.63
N LEU A 145 -3.15 8.15 16.43
CA LEU A 145 -3.15 7.97 17.89
C LEU A 145 -4.29 8.75 18.56
N ASP A 146 -4.54 10.00 18.15
CA ASP A 146 -5.66 10.80 18.64
C ASP A 146 -7.02 10.16 18.29
N ALA A 147 -7.10 9.46 17.15
CA ALA A 147 -8.29 8.73 16.74
C ALA A 147 -8.52 7.41 17.52
N GLN A 148 -7.53 6.91 18.27
CA GLN A 148 -7.66 5.71 19.08
C GLN A 148 -8.53 5.98 20.31
N ASN A 149 -9.35 5.00 20.68
CA ASN A 149 -10.15 5.01 21.90
C ASN A 149 -9.31 4.53 23.10
N PRO A 150 -9.74 4.84 24.35
CA PRO A 150 -9.05 4.35 25.56
C PRO A 150 -8.96 2.82 25.65
N ASP A 151 -9.88 2.08 25.03
CA ASP A 151 -9.87 0.62 24.97
C ASP A 151 -8.96 0.05 23.86
N GLY A 152 -8.26 0.93 23.14
CA GLY A 152 -7.35 0.59 22.05
C GLY A 152 -8.00 0.46 20.68
N SER A 153 -9.34 0.59 20.57
CA SER A 153 -10.06 0.46 19.31
C SER A 153 -10.08 1.75 18.47
N TRP A 154 -10.44 1.63 17.19
CA TRP A 154 -10.69 2.77 16.30
C TRP A 154 -12.14 2.77 15.79
N THR A 155 -13.07 3.24 16.63
CA THR A 155 -14.52 3.24 16.34
C THR A 155 -15.17 4.60 16.46
N LYS A 156 -14.39 5.69 16.61
CA LYS A 156 -14.93 7.05 16.64
C LYS A 156 -15.66 7.39 15.34
N ASP A 157 -16.70 8.21 15.44
CA ASP A 157 -17.42 8.69 14.26
C ASP A 157 -16.46 9.37 13.28
N GLY A 158 -16.52 8.97 12.01
CA GLY A 158 -15.63 9.49 10.98
C GLY A 158 -14.24 8.83 10.90
N VAL A 159 -13.96 7.81 11.72
CA VAL A 159 -12.68 7.09 11.78
C VAL A 159 -12.85 5.63 11.37
N GLY A 160 -12.13 5.22 10.33
CA GLY A 160 -12.23 3.89 9.76
C GLY A 160 -13.59 3.63 9.12
N GLY A 161 -13.77 2.43 8.57
CA GLY A 161 -15.04 2.07 7.97
C GLY A 161 -15.03 0.73 7.27
N HIS A 162 -15.89 -0.17 7.75
CA HIS A 162 -16.64 -1.25 7.09
C HIS A 162 -17.66 -1.74 8.15
N GLY A 163 -18.89 -2.09 7.75
CA GLY A 163 -20.01 -2.74 8.49
C GLY A 163 -20.08 -2.69 10.03
N ALA A 164 -21.25 -2.34 10.58
CA ALA A 164 -21.46 -2.22 12.03
C ALA A 164 -21.07 -3.47 12.85
N GLU A 165 -21.17 -4.67 12.28
CA GLU A 165 -20.98 -5.93 13.01
C GLU A 165 -19.51 -6.27 13.29
N ASP A 166 -18.56 -5.88 12.43
CA ASP A 166 -17.13 -6.22 12.56
C ASP A 166 -16.19 -4.99 12.58
N ALA A 167 -16.74 -3.78 12.54
CA ALA A 167 -15.97 -2.54 12.46
C ALA A 167 -14.87 -2.43 13.52
N GLN A 168 -15.17 -2.82 14.76
CA GLN A 168 -14.23 -2.71 15.87
C GLN A 168 -12.99 -3.58 15.64
N VAL A 169 -13.17 -4.87 15.37
CA VAL A 169 -12.05 -5.80 15.16
C VAL A 169 -11.24 -5.38 13.95
N MET A 170 -11.92 -5.11 12.85
CA MET A 170 -11.26 -4.78 11.59
C MET A 170 -10.52 -3.45 11.68
N ASN A 171 -11.15 -2.36 12.14
CA ASN A 171 -10.48 -1.06 12.28
C ASN A 171 -9.31 -1.13 13.26
N SER A 172 -9.44 -1.89 14.34
CA SER A 172 -8.35 -2.08 15.30
C SER A 172 -7.17 -2.81 14.66
N ALA A 173 -7.44 -3.87 13.88
CA ALA A 173 -6.40 -4.57 13.14
C ALA A 173 -5.67 -3.63 12.16
N TRP A 174 -6.40 -2.87 11.35
CA TRP A 174 -5.81 -1.86 10.45
C TRP A 174 -4.99 -0.80 11.19
N GLY A 175 -5.51 -0.28 12.31
CA GLY A 175 -4.83 0.67 13.19
C GLY A 175 -3.49 0.14 13.68
N CYS A 176 -3.49 -1.08 14.24
CA CYS A 176 -2.27 -1.77 14.65
C CYS A 176 -1.31 -1.98 13.48
N LEU A 177 -1.79 -2.47 12.33
CA LEU A 177 -0.96 -2.69 11.15
C LEU A 177 -0.24 -1.42 10.66
N MET A 178 -0.91 -0.26 10.73
CA MET A 178 -0.30 1.03 10.39
C MET A 178 0.76 1.47 11.40
N LEU A 179 0.55 1.19 12.69
CA LEU A 179 1.53 1.47 13.74
C LEU A 179 2.71 0.48 13.75
N GLU A 180 2.52 -0.71 13.21
CA GLU A 180 3.50 -1.79 13.22
C GLU A 180 4.55 -1.73 12.11
N VAL A 181 4.47 -0.76 11.18
CA VAL A 181 5.40 -0.68 10.04
C VAL A 181 6.88 -0.69 10.45
N TYR A 182 7.21 -0.10 11.60
CA TYR A 182 8.57 -0.10 12.17
C TYR A 182 9.11 -1.48 12.56
N TYR A 183 8.22 -2.41 12.92
CA TYR A 183 8.60 -3.72 13.45
C TYR A 183 8.54 -4.80 12.36
N ARG A 184 7.71 -4.60 11.33
CA ARG A 184 7.44 -5.58 10.27
C ARG A 184 8.44 -5.54 9.13
N TYR A 185 8.95 -4.35 8.83
CA TYR A 185 9.87 -4.11 7.74
C TYR A 185 11.17 -3.58 8.35
N LEU A 186 11.86 -4.45 9.07
CA LEU A 186 13.06 -4.12 9.86
C LEU A 186 14.01 -3.19 9.10
N PRO A 187 14.21 -1.94 9.55
CA PRO A 187 15.55 -1.38 9.49
C PRO A 187 16.34 -2.15 10.55
N THR A 188 17.21 -3.07 10.14
CA THR A 188 18.25 -3.58 11.05
C THR A 188 19.08 -2.38 11.47
N THR A 189 18.74 -1.79 12.62
CA THR A 189 19.45 -0.77 13.38
C THR A 189 20.80 -0.36 12.78
N GLU A 190 20.81 0.65 11.91
CA GLU A 190 22.02 1.45 11.68
C GLU A 190 21.75 2.89 12.10
N LYS A 191 22.01 3.16 13.37
CA LYS A 191 22.84 4.30 13.72
C LYS A 191 24.20 3.75 14.11
N VAL A 192 25.10 3.56 13.14
CA VAL A 192 26.53 3.48 13.45
C VAL A 192 27.12 4.87 13.25
N GLU A 193 26.75 5.78 14.13
CA GLU A 193 27.57 6.96 14.42
C GLU A 193 28.24 6.71 15.78
N GLY A 194 29.57 6.57 15.76
CA GLY A 194 30.38 6.77 16.96
C GLY A 194 30.92 5.54 17.68
N LEU A 195 31.65 4.67 16.98
CA LEU A 195 32.76 3.94 17.61
C LEU A 195 34.06 4.24 16.88
N LYS A 196 34.66 5.39 17.24
CA LYS A 196 36.11 5.52 17.25
C LYS A 196 36.57 5.25 18.69
N ALA A 197 37.46 4.30 18.88
CA ALA A 197 38.86 4.57 19.25
C ALA A 197 39.54 3.35 19.90
N HIS A 198 40.80 3.17 19.50
CA HIS A 198 41.92 2.42 20.07
C HIS A 198 41.93 0.89 19.94
#